data_AF-A0AA40KXU8-F1
#
_entry.id   AF-A0AA40KXU8-F1
#
_cell.length_a   1.000
_cell.length_b   1.000
_cell.length_c   1.000
_cell.angle_alpha   90.00
_cell.angle_beta   90.00
_cell.angle_gamma   90.00
#
_symmetry.space_group_name_H-M   'P 1'
#
loop_
_entity.id
_entity.type
_entity.pdbx_description
1 polymer ?
#
loop_
_entity_poly.entity_id
_entity_poly.type
_entity_poly.pdbx_seq_one_letter_code
_entity_poly.pdbx_strand_id
1 'polypeptide(L)'
;MSERVLIFNMHLDLPLSISPYYEIMYLTQALSLYQVGVCYLCIDDIFCIMCLHVASQFRILQYRIVNVPSLKDKDKLDLDANEDASKKCYAIFKNCIQQHQTLIEFSTTLEEIFTIIVLGQVLTFSILICFVGYQTLLVELTLSWRISLVCFLTTNIWQLWIFTYSCDFMAQESMNIANAAYTAPWIYLPMDRFGKMIRKDLQLVIMRSRRACYLTACGFFPISLETFTKIMSSAMSYFTILKQRTMDTAG
;
A
#
# COMPACT_ATOMS: atom_id res chain seq x y z
N MET A 1 -4.46 -14.72 49.22
CA MET A 1 -3.55 -15.10 48.12
C MET A 1 -4.15 -14.54 46.84
N SER A 2 -3.50 -13.55 46.22
CA SER A 2 -3.97 -12.98 44.95
C SER A 2 -4.08 -14.10 43.93
N GLU A 3 -5.24 -14.29 43.30
CA GLU A 3 -5.39 -15.23 42.19
C GLU A 3 -4.38 -14.86 41.10
N ARG A 4 -3.41 -15.74 40.92
CA ARG A 4 -2.32 -15.60 39.94
C ARG A 4 -2.87 -16.06 38.59
N VAL A 5 -3.42 -15.11 37.83
CA VAL A 5 -4.05 -15.36 36.53
C VAL A 5 -3.04 -15.11 35.40
N LEU A 6 -2.77 -16.14 34.61
CA LEU A 6 -1.95 -16.05 33.39
C LEU A 6 -2.71 -15.29 32.29
N ILE A 7 -1.97 -14.72 31.33
CA ILE A 7 -2.54 -13.95 30.21
C ILE A 7 -3.38 -14.86 29.31
N PHE A 8 -2.89 -16.08 29.07
CA PHE A 8 -3.63 -17.13 28.38
C PHE A 8 -3.76 -18.36 29.26
N ASN A 9 -4.95 -18.95 29.29
CA ASN A 9 -5.20 -20.22 29.96
C ASN A 9 -4.46 -21.33 29.23
N MET A 10 -3.34 -21.81 29.82
CA MET A 10 -2.59 -22.96 29.32
C MET A 10 -2.73 -24.12 30.30
N HIS A 11 -3.08 -25.31 29.79
CA HIS A 11 -2.95 -26.56 30.54
C HIS A 11 -1.55 -27.11 30.34
N LEU A 12 -0.69 -26.91 31.33
CA LEU A 12 0.66 -27.47 31.39
C LEU A 12 0.81 -28.28 32.68
N ASP A 13 1.52 -29.40 32.62
CA ASP A 13 1.79 -30.28 33.77
C ASP A 13 2.81 -29.69 34.79
N LEU A 14 3.01 -28.36 34.76
CA LEU A 14 3.93 -27.63 35.63
C LEU A 14 3.17 -27.04 36.83
N PRO A 15 3.78 -26.94 38.04
CA PRO A 15 3.17 -26.29 39.18
C PRO A 15 3.18 -24.75 39.02
N LEU A 16 2.24 -24.24 38.21
CA LEU A 16 2.09 -22.82 37.83
C LEU A 16 1.72 -21.89 39.01
N SER A 17 1.41 -22.43 40.19
CA SER A 17 1.11 -21.66 41.40
C SER A 17 2.37 -21.32 42.23
N ILE A 18 3.50 -21.97 41.98
CA ILE A 18 4.74 -21.84 42.77
C ILE A 18 5.67 -20.80 42.12
N SER A 19 6.23 -19.88 42.92
CA SER A 19 7.30 -18.96 42.46
C SER A 19 8.62 -19.75 42.35
N PRO A 20 9.41 -19.63 41.26
CA PRO A 20 9.36 -18.61 40.20
C PRO A 20 8.63 -19.01 38.91
N TYR A 21 8.05 -20.23 38.82
CA TYR A 21 7.45 -20.75 37.59
C TYR A 21 6.31 -19.88 37.04
N TYR A 22 5.47 -19.33 37.93
CA TYR A 22 4.42 -18.39 37.53
C TYR A 22 4.96 -17.14 36.83
N GLU A 23 5.99 -16.52 37.43
CA GLU A 23 6.56 -15.26 36.94
C GLU A 23 7.25 -15.46 35.59
N ILE A 24 7.99 -16.56 35.44
CA ILE A 24 8.63 -16.94 34.18
C ILE A 24 7.58 -17.20 33.09
N MET A 25 6.53 -17.96 33.40
CA MET A 25 5.47 -18.27 32.43
C MET A 25 4.71 -17.02 32.01
N TYR A 26 4.35 -16.16 32.96
CA TYR A 26 3.68 -14.89 32.69
C TYR A 26 4.52 -13.98 31.79
N LEU A 27 5.82 -13.82 32.10
CA LEU A 27 6.73 -13.04 31.25
C LEU A 27 6.88 -13.65 29.85
N THR A 28 6.98 -14.97 29.76
CA THR A 28 7.09 -15.66 28.47
C THR A 28 5.83 -15.46 27.62
N GLN A 29 4.64 -15.57 28.22
CA GLN A 29 3.38 -15.30 27.54
C GLN A 29 3.27 -13.83 27.10
N ALA A 30 3.66 -12.88 27.95
CA ALA A 30 3.62 -11.45 27.64
C ALA A 30 4.56 -11.11 26.46
N LEU A 31 5.79 -11.62 26.49
CA LEU A 31 6.77 -11.44 25.41
C LEU A 31 6.29 -12.08 24.10
N SER A 32 5.69 -13.27 24.18
CA SER A 32 5.15 -13.96 23.01
C SER A 32 4.00 -13.18 22.38
N LEU A 33 3.07 -12.66 23.18
CA LEU A 33 1.97 -11.84 22.70
C LEU A 33 2.45 -10.55 22.03
N TYR A 34 3.42 -9.88 22.66
CA TYR A 34 4.05 -8.70 22.09
C TYR A 34 4.72 -9.01 20.75
N GLN A 35 5.49 -10.09 20.69
CA GLN A 35 6.18 -10.52 19.47
C GLN A 35 5.19 -10.83 18.33
N VAL A 36 4.11 -11.56 18.61
CA VAL A 36 3.07 -11.88 17.60
C VAL A 36 2.41 -10.60 17.08
N GLY A 37 2.09 -9.65 17.97
CA GLY A 37 1.54 -8.36 17.58
C GLY A 37 2.48 -7.55 16.68
N VAL A 38 3.77 -7.49 17.03
CA VAL A 38 4.78 -6.83 16.19
C VAL A 38 4.92 -7.51 14.84
N CYS A 39 5.02 -8.86 14.81
CA CYS A 39 5.13 -9.61 13.55
C CYS A 39 3.93 -9.38 12.62
N TYR A 40 2.72 -9.30 13.17
CA TYR A 40 1.51 -9.02 12.39
C TYR A 40 1.59 -7.63 11.71
N LEU A 41 1.97 -6.59 12.47
CA LEU A 41 2.11 -5.24 11.92
C LEU A 41 3.26 -5.13 10.91
N CYS A 42 4.39 -5.79 11.17
CA CYS A 42 5.57 -5.71 10.31
C CYS A 42 5.32 -6.17 8.87
N ILE A 43 4.48 -7.19 8.66
CA ILE A 43 4.20 -7.70 7.30
C ILE A 43 3.48 -6.64 6.47
N ASP A 44 2.45 -6.02 7.05
CA ASP A 44 1.71 -4.94 6.41
C ASP A 44 2.59 -3.71 6.17
N ASP A 45 3.41 -3.34 7.15
CA ASP A 45 4.30 -2.19 7.05
C ASP A 45 5.34 -2.39 5.95
N ILE A 46 5.97 -3.56 5.87
CA ILE A 46 6.93 -3.90 4.81
C ILE A 46 6.26 -3.81 3.44
N PHE A 47 5.05 -4.36 3.30
CA PHE A 47 4.29 -4.29 2.06
C PHE A 47 3.96 -2.84 1.66
N CYS A 48 3.47 -2.02 2.60
CA CYS A 48 3.17 -0.61 2.37
C CYS A 48 4.43 0.17 1.97
N ILE A 49 5.55 -0.07 2.65
CA ILE A 49 6.85 0.53 2.33
C ILE A 49 7.29 0.15 0.92
N MET A 50 7.16 -1.11 0.51
CA MET A 50 7.47 -1.54 -0.86
C MET A 50 6.60 -0.80 -1.89
N CYS A 51 5.28 -0.72 -1.66
CA CYS A 51 4.36 0.00 -2.55
C CYS A 51 4.72 1.49 -2.67
N LEU A 52 4.96 2.15 -1.54
CA LEU A 52 5.37 3.56 -1.48
C LEU A 52 6.73 3.79 -2.14
N HIS A 53 7.66 2.84 -1.99
CA HIS A 53 8.96 2.91 -2.64
C HIS A 53 8.82 2.87 -4.16
N VAL A 54 8.03 1.94 -4.69
CA VAL A 54 7.74 1.84 -6.13
C VAL A 54 7.04 3.09 -6.64
N ALA A 55 6.02 3.56 -5.94
CA ALA A 55 5.31 4.80 -6.28
C ALA A 55 6.28 5.99 -6.35
N SER A 56 7.18 6.10 -5.37
CA SER A 56 8.22 7.13 -5.34
C SER A 56 9.19 7.02 -6.52
N GLN A 57 9.60 5.80 -6.89
CA GLN A 57 10.45 5.58 -8.05
C GLN A 57 9.75 5.97 -9.36
N PHE A 58 8.45 5.68 -9.50
CA PHE A 58 7.66 6.17 -10.63
C PHE A 58 7.61 7.70 -10.67
N ARG A 59 7.41 8.35 -9.53
CA ARG A 59 7.42 9.82 -9.42
C ARG A 59 8.77 10.44 -9.78
N ILE A 60 9.87 9.83 -9.34
CA ILE A 60 11.24 10.24 -9.72
C ILE A 60 11.43 10.08 -11.24
N LEU A 61 10.95 8.98 -11.81
CA LEU A 61 11.02 8.74 -13.24
C LEU A 61 10.21 9.78 -14.04
N GLN A 62 9.01 10.14 -13.59
CA GLN A 62 8.23 11.24 -14.18
C GLN A 62 9.03 12.54 -14.20
N TYR A 63 9.65 12.91 -13.07
CA TYR A 63 10.50 14.10 -12.98
C TYR A 63 11.68 14.03 -13.94
N ARG A 64 12.35 12.86 -14.06
CA ARG A 64 13.48 12.67 -14.98
C ARG A 64 13.06 12.81 -16.44
N ILE A 65 11.91 12.24 -16.83
CA ILE A 65 11.38 12.34 -18.20
C ILE A 65 11.09 13.79 -18.58
N VAL A 66 10.50 14.57 -17.67
CA VAL A 66 10.18 16.00 -17.92
C VAL A 66 11.44 16.86 -17.97
N ASN A 67 12.46 16.55 -17.17
CA ASN A 67 13.67 17.36 -17.01
C ASN A 67 14.89 16.83 -17.76
N VAL A 68 14.72 15.99 -18.79
CA VAL A 68 15.86 15.55 -19.60
C VAL A 68 16.56 16.80 -20.18
N PRO A 69 17.87 17.01 -19.93
CA PRO A 69 18.56 18.30 -20.16
C PRO A 69 18.40 18.89 -21.56
N SER A 70 18.38 18.06 -22.61
CA SER A 70 18.24 18.56 -23.98
C SER A 70 16.83 19.09 -24.31
N LEU A 71 15.84 18.85 -23.45
CA LEU A 71 14.47 19.33 -23.64
C LEU A 71 14.31 20.79 -23.18
N LYS A 72 15.19 21.29 -22.29
CA LYS A 72 15.12 22.64 -21.74
C LYS A 72 16.19 23.60 -22.26
N ASP A 73 17.41 23.14 -22.53
CA ASP A 73 18.56 24.01 -22.80
C ASP A 73 18.73 24.45 -24.27
N LYS A 74 17.63 24.79 -24.96
CA LYS A 74 17.70 25.25 -26.35
C LYS A 74 18.40 26.60 -26.55
N ASP A 75 18.53 27.41 -25.50
CA ASP A 75 19.11 28.76 -25.61
C ASP A 75 20.65 28.78 -25.62
N LYS A 76 21.35 27.64 -25.56
CA LYS A 76 22.82 27.61 -25.35
C LYS A 76 23.64 26.71 -26.27
N LEU A 77 23.06 26.03 -27.27
CA LEU A 77 23.82 25.06 -28.08
C LEU A 77 24.13 25.59 -29.47
N ASP A 78 25.42 25.93 -29.66
CA ASP A 78 26.06 26.16 -30.95
C ASP A 78 25.85 24.97 -31.91
N LEU A 79 25.65 25.31 -33.18
CA LEU A 79 25.11 24.47 -34.25
C LEU A 79 25.97 23.24 -34.62
N ASP A 80 27.23 23.16 -34.17
CA ASP A 80 28.15 22.03 -34.45
C ASP A 80 28.16 20.93 -33.37
N ALA A 81 27.54 21.14 -32.20
CA ALA A 81 27.49 20.15 -31.10
C ALA A 81 26.23 19.26 -31.10
N ASN A 82 25.44 19.34 -32.17
CA ASN A 82 24.03 18.91 -32.16
C ASN A 82 23.84 17.38 -32.13
N GLU A 83 24.69 16.60 -32.81
CA GLU A 83 24.54 15.14 -32.88
C GLU A 83 25.04 14.45 -31.59
N ASP A 84 26.16 14.90 -31.02
CA ASP A 84 26.68 14.37 -29.75
C ASP A 84 25.79 14.71 -28.56
N ALA A 85 25.22 15.93 -28.53
CA ALA A 85 24.23 16.32 -27.53
C ALA A 85 22.94 15.49 -27.64
N SER A 86 22.45 15.25 -28.86
CA SER A 86 21.26 14.44 -29.12
C SER A 86 21.48 12.96 -28.78
N LYS A 87 22.67 12.43 -29.05
CA LYS A 87 23.09 11.07 -28.65
C LYS A 87 23.13 10.93 -27.13
N LYS A 88 23.68 11.92 -26.41
CA LYS A 88 23.72 11.92 -24.93
C LYS A 88 22.32 12.00 -24.34
N CYS A 89 21.44 12.84 -24.90
CA CYS A 89 20.03 12.87 -24.53
C CYS A 89 19.35 11.51 -24.72
N TYR A 90 19.54 10.90 -25.89
CA TYR A 90 18.98 9.59 -26.19
C TYR A 90 19.45 8.53 -25.19
N ALA A 91 20.72 8.56 -24.78
CA ALA A 91 21.23 7.65 -23.76
C ALA A 91 20.55 7.84 -22.39
N ILE A 92 20.33 9.10 -21.96
CA ILE A 92 19.61 9.40 -20.72
C ILE A 92 18.15 8.94 -20.81
N PHE A 93 17.48 9.21 -21.93
CA PHE A 93 16.11 8.79 -22.16
C PHE A 93 15.97 7.27 -22.20
N LYS A 94 16.90 6.58 -22.86
CA LYS A 94 16.97 5.12 -22.86
C LYS A 94 17.11 4.54 -21.45
N ASN A 95 17.92 5.17 -20.60
CA ASN A 95 18.02 4.77 -19.19
C ASN A 95 16.67 4.95 -18.46
N CYS A 96 15.96 6.06 -18.71
CA CYS A 96 14.61 6.25 -18.16
C CYS A 96 13.64 5.14 -18.61
N ILE A 97 13.69 4.72 -19.87
CA ILE A 97 12.88 3.60 -20.38
C ILE A 97 13.25 2.28 -19.69
N GLN A 98 14.53 1.99 -19.55
CA GLN A 98 15.00 0.80 -18.85
C GLN A 98 14.51 0.79 -17.39
N GLN A 99 14.64 1.92 -16.69
CA GLN A 99 14.11 2.08 -15.35
C GLN A 99 12.59 1.87 -15.30
N HIS A 100 11.84 2.41 -16.27
CA HIS A 100 10.39 2.20 -16.36
C HIS A 100 10.03 0.72 -16.50
N GLN A 101 10.75 -0.02 -17.36
CA GLN A 101 10.56 -1.45 -17.56
C GLN A 101 10.85 -2.24 -16.29
N THR A 102 11.96 -1.94 -15.60
CA THR A 102 12.30 -2.58 -14.32
C THR A 102 11.25 -2.31 -13.25
N LEU A 103 10.71 -1.10 -13.17
CA LEU A 103 9.64 -0.78 -12.20
C LEU A 103 8.33 -1.51 -12.50
N ILE A 104 7.99 -1.67 -13.78
CA ILE A 104 6.84 -2.48 -14.20
C ILE A 104 7.04 -3.93 -13.78
N GLU A 105 8.19 -4.52 -14.08
CA GLU A 105 8.51 -5.91 -13.75
C GLU A 105 8.50 -6.14 -12.22
N PHE A 106 9.06 -5.20 -11.46
CA PHE A 106 9.00 -5.23 -10.01
C PHE A 106 7.56 -5.15 -9.48
N SER A 107 6.73 -4.29 -10.07
CA SER A 107 5.31 -4.18 -9.69
C SER A 107 4.53 -5.46 -9.97
N THR A 108 4.80 -6.12 -11.10
CA THR A 108 4.22 -7.43 -11.43
C THR A 108 4.68 -8.52 -10.46
N THR A 109 5.97 -8.53 -10.12
CA THR A 109 6.52 -9.47 -9.13
C THR A 109 5.88 -9.25 -7.75
N LEU A 110 5.68 -7.99 -7.36
CA LEU A 110 5.00 -7.63 -6.11
C LEU A 110 3.55 -8.10 -6.11
N GLU A 111 2.83 -7.92 -7.22
CA GLU A 111 1.47 -8.45 -7.39
C GLU A 111 1.44 -9.97 -7.22
N GLU A 112 2.30 -10.71 -7.91
CA GLU A 112 2.35 -12.18 -7.86
C GLU A 112 2.63 -12.73 -6.46
N ILE A 113 3.56 -12.11 -5.72
CA ILE A 113 3.93 -12.54 -4.37
C ILE A 113 2.83 -12.23 -3.36
N PHE A 114 2.24 -11.02 -3.42
CA PHE A 114 1.36 -10.54 -2.38
C PHE A 114 -0.13 -10.73 -2.67
N THR A 115 -0.54 -11.20 -3.86
CA THR A 115 -1.96 -11.29 -4.23
C THR A 115 -2.83 -12.08 -3.23
N ILE A 116 -2.32 -13.21 -2.72
CA ILE A 116 -3.01 -14.03 -1.71
C ILE A 116 -3.01 -13.34 -0.34
N ILE A 117 -1.88 -12.72 0.02
CA ILE A 117 -1.71 -11.99 1.30
C ILE A 117 -2.70 -10.82 1.34
N VAL A 118 -2.79 -10.05 0.25
CA VAL A 118 -3.69 -8.92 0.08
C VAL A 118 -5.15 -9.36 0.25
N LEU A 119 -5.57 -10.47 -0.37
CA LEU A 119 -6.93 -11.01 -0.19
C LEU A 119 -7.19 -11.38 1.28
N GLY A 120 -6.26 -12.12 1.89
CA GLY A 120 -6.34 -12.50 3.29
C GLY A 120 -6.43 -11.28 4.22
N GLN A 121 -5.68 -10.23 3.91
CA GLN A 121 -5.62 -9.00 4.69
C GLN A 121 -6.95 -8.23 4.63
N VAL A 122 -7.51 -8.08 3.43
CA VAL A 122 -8.81 -7.43 3.24
C VAL A 122 -9.93 -8.19 3.97
N LEU A 123 -9.95 -9.52 3.90
CA LEU A 123 -10.92 -10.34 4.62
C LEU A 123 -10.74 -10.23 6.13
N THR A 124 -9.49 -10.28 6.61
CA THR A 124 -9.17 -10.20 8.04
C THR A 124 -9.59 -8.85 8.61
N PHE A 125 -9.22 -7.73 7.97
CA PHE A 125 -9.68 -6.41 8.42
C PHE A 125 -11.19 -6.26 8.35
N SER A 126 -11.85 -6.82 7.33
CA SER A 126 -13.32 -6.77 7.24
C SER A 126 -13.97 -7.49 8.41
N ILE A 127 -13.50 -8.70 8.75
CA ILE A 127 -14.01 -9.47 9.88
C ILE A 127 -13.72 -8.75 11.21
N LEU A 128 -12.49 -8.25 11.40
CA LEU A 128 -12.10 -7.52 12.61
C LEU A 128 -12.94 -6.26 12.82
N ILE A 129 -13.12 -5.43 11.78
CA ILE A 129 -13.94 -4.22 11.86
C ILE A 129 -15.38 -4.57 12.21
N CYS A 130 -15.97 -5.58 11.57
CA CYS A 130 -17.33 -6.02 11.85
C CYS A 130 -17.48 -6.56 13.28
N PHE A 131 -16.58 -7.44 13.73
CA PHE A 131 -16.67 -8.09 15.03
C PHE A 131 -16.40 -7.11 16.19
N VAL A 132 -15.32 -6.33 16.10
CA VAL A 132 -14.99 -5.31 17.11
C VAL A 132 -16.04 -4.21 17.12
N GLY A 133 -16.53 -3.79 15.95
CA GLY A 133 -17.62 -2.83 15.85
C GLY A 133 -18.91 -3.33 16.51
N TYR A 134 -19.29 -4.59 16.27
CA TYR A 134 -20.41 -5.25 16.95
C TYR A 134 -20.22 -5.22 18.48
N GLN A 135 -19.07 -5.66 18.97
CA GLN A 135 -18.77 -5.71 20.40
C GLN A 135 -18.81 -4.31 21.05
N THR A 136 -18.33 -3.29 20.33
CA THR A 136 -18.29 -1.90 20.81
C THR A 136 -19.67 -1.24 20.87
N LEU A 137 -20.58 -1.65 19.98
CA LEU A 137 -21.89 -1.01 19.79
C LEU A 137 -23.03 -1.72 20.52
N LEU A 138 -23.02 -3.04 20.61
CA LEU A 138 -24.16 -3.84 21.07
C LEU A 138 -23.95 -4.57 22.40
N VAL A 139 -22.71 -4.72 22.85
CA VAL A 139 -22.42 -5.35 24.13
C VAL A 139 -22.29 -4.27 25.20
N GLU A 140 -23.00 -4.44 26.31
CA GLU A 140 -22.81 -3.61 27.50
C GLU A 140 -21.45 -3.95 28.13
N LEU A 141 -20.52 -3.00 28.01
CA LEU A 141 -19.16 -3.10 28.53
C LEU A 141 -18.90 -1.95 29.48
N THR A 142 -17.96 -2.12 30.40
CA THR A 142 -17.51 -1.01 31.23
C THR A 142 -16.85 0.07 30.35
N LEU A 143 -16.88 1.31 30.82
CA LEU A 143 -16.35 2.46 30.07
C LEU A 143 -14.90 2.25 29.63
N SER A 144 -14.05 1.70 30.50
CA SER A 144 -12.64 1.43 30.20
C SER A 144 -12.46 0.44 29.05
N TRP A 145 -13.19 -0.68 29.06
CA TRP A 145 -13.18 -1.68 27.99
C TRP A 145 -13.70 -1.09 26.68
N ARG A 146 -14.77 -0.31 26.73
CA ARG A 146 -15.35 0.32 25.54
C ARG A 146 -14.38 1.30 24.88
N ILE A 147 -13.68 2.13 25.66
CA ILE A 147 -12.66 3.06 25.13
C ILE A 147 -11.54 2.26 24.45
N SER A 148 -11.05 1.20 25.08
CA SER A 148 -10.00 0.34 24.50
C SER A 148 -10.42 -0.25 23.16
N LEU A 149 -11.66 -0.76 23.05
CA LEU A 149 -12.20 -1.29 21.78
C LEU A 149 -12.37 -0.21 20.70
N VAL A 150 -12.81 0.99 21.06
CA VAL A 150 -12.91 2.12 20.12
C VAL A 150 -11.54 2.51 19.58
N CYS A 151 -10.53 2.59 20.45
CA CYS A 151 -9.15 2.85 20.04
C CYS A 151 -8.66 1.75 19.09
N PHE A 152 -8.87 0.48 19.45
CA PHE A 152 -8.48 -0.66 18.63
C PHE A 152 -9.16 -0.64 17.25
N LEU A 153 -10.47 -0.38 17.20
CA LEU A 153 -11.23 -0.25 15.95
C LEU A 153 -10.67 0.88 15.07
N THR A 154 -10.39 2.04 15.67
CA THR A 154 -9.85 3.19 14.95
C THR A 154 -8.47 2.89 14.36
N THR A 155 -7.60 2.19 15.10
CA THR A 155 -6.30 1.74 14.61
C THR A 155 -6.43 0.80 13.41
N ASN A 156 -7.33 -0.18 13.48
CA ASN A 156 -7.55 -1.11 12.36
C ASN A 156 -8.09 -0.40 11.10
N ILE A 157 -9.00 0.56 11.28
CA ILE A 157 -9.52 1.38 10.17
C ILE A 157 -8.39 2.20 9.54
N TRP A 158 -7.55 2.81 10.37
CA TRP A 158 -6.40 3.59 9.91
C TRP A 158 -5.38 2.73 9.16
N GLN A 159 -5.09 1.53 9.65
CA GLN A 159 -4.18 0.58 9.01
C GLN A 159 -4.71 0.12 7.64
N LEU A 160 -6.00 -0.23 7.54
CA LEU A 160 -6.64 -0.55 6.27
C LEU A 160 -6.61 0.64 5.29
N TRP A 161 -6.79 1.87 5.79
CA TRP A 161 -6.69 3.07 4.98
C TRP A 161 -5.27 3.26 4.42
N ILE A 162 -4.22 3.17 5.25
CA ILE A 162 -2.82 3.27 4.78
C ILE A 162 -2.51 2.19 3.75
N PHE A 163 -2.96 0.96 3.99
CA PHE A 163 -2.73 -0.17 3.09
C PHE A 163 -3.35 0.07 1.70
N THR A 164 -4.64 0.40 1.67
CA THR A 164 -5.36 0.66 0.41
C THR A 164 -4.86 1.93 -0.29
N TYR A 165 -4.50 2.97 0.48
CA TYR A 165 -3.88 4.19 -0.04
C TYR A 165 -2.53 3.90 -0.71
N SER A 166 -1.68 3.09 -0.10
CA SER A 166 -0.35 2.77 -0.64
C SER A 166 -0.45 2.04 -1.99
N CYS A 167 -1.41 1.10 -2.11
CA CYS A 167 -1.70 0.42 -3.37
C CYS A 167 -2.22 1.39 -4.44
N ASP A 168 -3.18 2.24 -4.07
CA ASP A 168 -3.79 3.21 -4.98
C ASP A 168 -2.77 4.25 -5.47
N PHE A 169 -1.95 4.76 -4.56
CA PHE A 169 -0.89 5.73 -4.87
C PHE A 169 0.12 5.16 -5.86
N MET A 170 0.54 3.90 -5.70
CA MET A 170 1.41 3.22 -6.67
C MET A 170 0.76 3.12 -8.06
N ALA A 171 -0.52 2.73 -8.12
CA ALA A 171 -1.25 2.64 -9.37
C ALA A 171 -1.38 4.01 -10.07
N GLN A 172 -1.71 5.06 -9.31
CA GLN A 172 -1.81 6.42 -9.82
C GLN A 172 -0.47 6.94 -10.36
N GLU A 173 0.62 6.79 -9.59
CA GLU A 173 1.94 7.25 -10.02
C GLU A 173 2.46 6.48 -11.24
N SER A 174 2.06 5.20 -11.42
CA SER A 174 2.36 4.46 -12.64
C SER A 174 1.65 5.02 -13.88
N MET A 175 0.40 5.49 -13.75
CA MET A 175 -0.34 6.12 -14.85
C MET A 175 0.18 7.52 -15.19
N ASN A 176 0.58 8.28 -14.17
CA ASN A 176 1.06 9.65 -14.33
C ASN A 176 2.31 9.77 -15.20
N ILE A 177 3.02 8.67 -15.46
CA ILE A 177 4.11 8.60 -16.45
C ILE A 177 3.64 8.96 -17.85
N ALA A 178 2.41 8.59 -18.24
CA ALA A 178 1.85 9.00 -19.52
C ALA A 178 1.73 10.54 -19.61
N ASN A 179 1.27 11.17 -18.53
CA ASN A 179 1.12 12.64 -18.46
C ASN A 179 2.49 13.33 -18.42
N ALA A 180 3.44 12.82 -17.66
CA ALA A 180 4.81 13.34 -17.60
C ALA A 180 5.51 13.21 -18.97
N ALA A 181 5.35 12.08 -19.65
CA ALA A 181 5.86 11.87 -20.99
C ALA A 181 5.22 12.82 -22.02
N TYR A 182 3.90 13.03 -21.93
CA TYR A 182 3.19 13.93 -22.83
C TYR A 182 3.58 15.41 -22.67
N THR A 183 3.77 15.85 -21.41
CA THR A 183 4.14 17.23 -21.05
C THR A 183 5.62 17.54 -21.21
N ALA A 184 6.46 16.51 -21.40
CA ALA A 184 7.87 16.70 -21.68
C ALA A 184 8.06 17.62 -22.91
N PRO A 185 9.11 18.46 -22.98
CA PRO A 185 9.33 19.38 -24.11
C PRO A 185 9.76 18.69 -25.43
N TRP A 186 9.15 17.56 -25.77
CA TRP A 186 9.55 16.69 -26.89
C TRP A 186 9.42 17.37 -28.27
N ILE A 187 8.56 18.39 -28.37
CA ILE A 187 8.34 19.19 -29.58
C ILE A 187 9.64 19.91 -30.00
N TYR A 188 10.43 20.33 -29.02
CA TYR A 188 11.65 21.07 -29.27
C TYR A 188 12.82 20.16 -29.66
N LEU A 189 12.73 18.83 -29.66
CA LEU A 189 13.86 18.03 -30.13
C LEU A 189 14.23 18.31 -31.59
N PRO A 190 15.54 18.31 -31.92
CA PRO A 190 16.00 18.35 -33.31
C PRO A 190 15.39 17.20 -34.13
N MET A 191 15.28 17.40 -35.44
CA MET A 191 14.77 16.40 -36.40
C MET A 191 15.86 15.44 -36.92
N ASP A 192 16.91 15.28 -36.13
CA ASP A 192 18.00 14.34 -36.36
C ASP A 192 17.54 12.89 -36.11
N ARG A 193 18.45 11.93 -36.31
CA ARG A 193 18.16 10.51 -36.10
C ARG A 193 17.71 10.23 -34.67
N PHE A 194 18.38 10.79 -33.67
CA PHE A 194 18.08 10.53 -32.26
C PHE A 194 16.79 11.20 -31.80
N GLY A 195 16.50 12.43 -32.23
CA GLY A 195 15.25 13.10 -31.93
C GLY A 195 14.02 12.36 -32.47
N LYS A 196 14.11 11.77 -33.68
CA LYS A 196 13.05 10.90 -34.23
C LYS A 196 12.86 9.61 -33.42
N MET A 197 13.95 9.03 -32.91
CA MET A 197 13.88 7.83 -32.05
C MET A 197 13.19 8.16 -30.71
N ILE A 198 13.58 9.25 -30.05
CA ILE A 198 12.97 9.69 -28.79
C ILE A 198 11.45 9.88 -28.94
N ARG A 199 11.00 10.53 -30.02
CA ARG A 199 9.56 10.75 -30.27
C ARG A 199 8.79 9.42 -30.39
N LYS A 200 9.34 8.44 -31.12
CA LYS A 200 8.71 7.10 -31.25
C LYS A 200 8.69 6.35 -29.93
N ASP A 201 9.82 6.35 -29.22
CA ASP A 201 9.96 5.66 -27.95
C ASP A 201 9.05 6.30 -26.88
N LEU A 202 8.88 7.62 -26.88
CA LEU A 202 7.96 8.34 -26.00
C LEU A 202 6.49 7.95 -26.27
N GLN A 203 6.10 7.78 -27.53
CA GLN A 203 4.76 7.27 -27.87
C GLN A 203 4.53 5.88 -27.30
N LEU A 204 5.52 4.99 -27.37
CA LEU A 204 5.45 3.66 -26.76
C LEU A 204 5.33 3.74 -25.24
N VAL A 205 6.10 4.61 -24.58
CA VAL A 205 6.00 4.84 -23.12
C VAL A 205 4.61 5.34 -22.74
N ILE A 206 4.03 6.29 -23.49
CA ILE A 206 2.67 6.79 -23.24
C ILE A 206 1.66 5.66 -23.41
N MET A 207 1.74 4.88 -24.48
CA MET A 207 0.84 3.74 -24.72
C MET A 207 0.93 2.70 -23.60
N ARG A 208 2.14 2.36 -23.14
CA ARG A 208 2.35 1.41 -22.05
C ARG A 208 1.86 1.94 -20.71
N SER A 209 2.09 3.22 -20.41
CA SER A 209 1.76 3.85 -19.12
C SER A 209 0.26 4.05 -18.92
N ARG A 210 -0.56 3.97 -19.98
CA ARG A 210 -2.03 3.96 -19.85
C ARG A 210 -2.57 2.73 -19.11
N ARG A 211 -1.79 1.65 -19.04
CA ARG A 211 -2.11 0.49 -18.21
C ARG A 211 -1.41 0.62 -16.87
N ALA A 212 -2.17 0.97 -15.83
CA ALA A 212 -1.66 1.02 -14.46
C ALA A 212 -1.09 -0.32 -13.99
N CYS A 213 -0.13 -0.21 -13.08
CA CYS A 213 0.34 -1.33 -12.27
C CYS A 213 -0.55 -1.44 -11.04
N TYR A 214 -1.60 -2.26 -11.13
CA TYR A 214 -2.51 -2.51 -10.00
C TYR A 214 -2.02 -3.68 -9.16
N LEU A 215 -2.35 -3.65 -7.87
CA LEU A 215 -2.28 -4.84 -7.01
C LEU A 215 -3.69 -5.39 -6.86
N THR A 216 -3.89 -6.65 -7.23
CA THR A 216 -5.20 -7.29 -7.21
C THR A 216 -5.30 -8.30 -6.06
N ALA A 217 -6.51 -8.42 -5.50
CA ALA A 217 -6.83 -9.51 -4.56
C ALA A 217 -7.17 -10.78 -5.36
N CYS A 218 -6.20 -11.68 -5.52
CA CYS A 218 -6.28 -12.89 -6.35
C CYS A 218 -6.91 -12.68 -7.73
N GLY A 219 -6.69 -11.52 -8.36
CA GLY A 219 -7.28 -11.18 -9.66
C GLY A 219 -8.78 -10.83 -9.65
N PHE A 220 -9.47 -10.83 -8.51
CA PHE A 220 -10.90 -10.49 -8.43
C PHE A 220 -11.15 -9.00 -8.67
N PHE A 221 -10.43 -8.14 -7.94
CA PHE A 221 -10.55 -6.69 -8.04
C PHE A 221 -9.23 -6.00 -7.65
N PRO A 222 -8.93 -4.82 -8.23
CA PRO A 222 -7.78 -4.02 -7.84
C PRO A 222 -8.02 -3.39 -6.47
N ILE A 223 -6.98 -3.40 -5.63
CA ILE A 223 -7.00 -2.70 -4.35
C ILE A 223 -6.76 -1.21 -4.58
N SER A 224 -7.71 -0.41 -4.12
CA SER A 224 -7.70 1.04 -4.25
C SER A 224 -8.41 1.67 -3.05
N LEU A 225 -8.36 3.00 -2.96
CA LEU A 225 -9.13 3.74 -1.96
C LEU A 225 -10.65 3.51 -2.10
N GLU A 226 -11.12 3.23 -3.32
CA GLU A 226 -12.51 2.83 -3.58
C GLU A 226 -12.87 1.52 -2.86
N THR A 227 -11.94 0.57 -2.78
CA THR A 227 -12.11 -0.67 -2.03
C THR A 227 -12.33 -0.40 -0.55
N PHE A 228 -11.52 0.49 0.04
CA PHE A 228 -11.70 0.92 1.43
C PHE A 228 -13.09 1.53 1.66
N THR A 229 -13.52 2.44 0.79
CA THR A 229 -14.85 3.07 0.90
C THR A 229 -15.97 2.05 0.79
N LYS A 230 -15.85 1.04 -0.09
CA LYS A 230 -16.83 -0.06 -0.20
C LYS A 230 -16.92 -0.90 1.07
N ILE A 231 -15.77 -1.25 1.66
CA ILE A 231 -15.72 -2.00 2.93
C ILE A 231 -16.39 -1.21 4.04
N MET A 232 -16.03 0.08 4.19
CA MET A 232 -16.59 0.96 5.21
C MET A 232 -18.10 1.13 5.06
N SER A 233 -18.58 1.36 3.83
CA SER A 233 -20.00 1.55 3.54
C SER A 233 -20.81 0.28 3.84
N SER A 234 -20.24 -0.89 3.53
CA SER A 234 -20.85 -2.18 3.85
C SER A 234 -20.94 -2.39 5.36
N ALA A 235 -19.84 -2.16 6.09
CA ALA A 235 -19.80 -2.26 7.55
C ALA A 235 -20.83 -1.34 8.22
N MET A 236 -20.89 -0.07 7.81
CA MET A 236 -21.87 0.90 8.34
C MET A 236 -23.33 0.50 8.06
N SER A 237 -23.58 -0.07 6.88
CA SER A 237 -24.90 -0.59 6.50
C SER A 237 -25.30 -1.76 7.40
N TYR A 238 -24.40 -2.73 7.60
CA TYR A 238 -24.61 -3.83 8.55
C TYR A 238 -24.86 -3.34 9.97
N PHE A 239 -24.06 -2.37 10.46
CA PHE A 239 -24.26 -1.80 11.79
C PHE A 239 -25.60 -1.09 11.94
N THR A 240 -26.06 -0.38 10.91
CA THR A 240 -27.36 0.31 10.96
C THR A 240 -28.51 -0.69 11.01
N ILE A 241 -28.47 -1.76 10.21
CA ILE A 241 -29.47 -2.84 10.23
C ILE A 241 -29.49 -3.54 11.59
N LEU A 242 -28.32 -3.88 12.12
CA LEU A 242 -28.16 -4.52 13.44
C LEU A 242 -28.75 -3.63 14.54
N LYS A 243 -28.41 -2.34 14.54
CA LYS A 243 -28.96 -1.37 15.50
C LYS A 243 -30.47 -1.26 15.41
N GLN A 244 -31.02 -1.17 14.19
CA GLN A 244 -32.47 -1.11 13.98
C GLN A 244 -33.15 -2.35 14.57
N ARG A 245 -32.67 -3.56 14.26
CA ARG A 245 -33.21 -4.81 14.81
C ARG A 245 -33.17 -4.85 16.33
N THR A 246 -32.07 -4.43 16.94
CA THR A 246 -31.97 -4.40 18.41
C THR A 246 -32.95 -3.42 19.04
N MET A 247 -33.23 -2.29 18.39
CA MET A 247 -34.25 -1.34 18.86
C MET A 247 -35.67 -1.90 18.72
N ASP A 248 -35.97 -2.57 17.59
CA ASP A 248 -37.27 -3.20 17.34
C ASP A 248 -37.57 -4.37 18.30
N THR A 249 -36.54 -5.05 18.82
CA THR A 249 -36.72 -6.17 19.78
C THR A 249 -36.86 -5.68 21.23
N ALA A 250 -36.53 -4.42 21.50
CA ALA A 250 -36.54 -3.82 22.85
C ALA A 250 -37.76 -2.92 23.13
N GLY A 251 -38.58 -2.63 22.11
CA GLY A 251 -39.84 -1.88 22.22
C GLY A 251 -41.05 -2.81 22.19
#